data_AF-A0A4U3A746-F1
#
_entry.id   AF-A0A4U3A746-F1
#
_cell.length_a   1.000
_cell.length_b   1.000
_cell.length_c   1.000
_cell.angle_alpha   90.00
_cell.angle_beta   90.00
_cell.angle_gamma   90.00
#
_symmetry.space_group_name_H-M   'P 1'
#
loop_
_entity.id
_entity.type
_entity.pdbx_description
1 polymer ?
#
loop_
_entity_poly.entity_id
_entity_poly.type
_entity_poly.pdbx_seq_one_letter_code
_entity_poly.pdbx_strand_id
1 'polypeptide(L)'
;MLMRIVKWCGVTCLQLVAAILCIICLGALPRLFKGLQMDLIGFWNTVVFLGGKLLQPGEITYGFRDSRKLFPQIWIHYIETMIVFLSAFLLSLLIAYILVVWVLQRSHIKQKMWNGIFLTLESIPDILLILLSQLLVVFLVLK
;
A
#
# COMPACT_ATOMS: atom_id res chain seq x y z
N MET A 1 -22.99 -29.39 -3.77
CA MET A 1 -22.53 -27.98 -3.81
C MET A 1 -22.08 -27.49 -2.42
N LEU A 2 -22.90 -27.67 -1.37
CA LEU A 2 -22.59 -27.28 0.02
C LEU A 2 -21.26 -27.84 0.58
N MET A 3 -20.95 -29.11 0.31
CA MET A 3 -19.74 -29.78 0.81
C MET A 3 -18.43 -29.25 0.18
N ARG A 4 -18.49 -28.62 -1.00
CA ARG A 4 -17.34 -27.90 -1.58
C ARG A 4 -17.14 -26.57 -0.87
N ILE A 5 -18.22 -25.82 -0.65
CA ILE A 5 -18.17 -24.50 0.03
C ILE A 5 -17.59 -24.62 1.44
N VAL A 6 -17.96 -25.65 2.19
CA VAL A 6 -17.40 -25.92 3.54
C VAL A 6 -15.89 -26.23 3.49
N LYS A 7 -15.44 -27.00 2.50
CA LYS A 7 -14.00 -27.27 2.31
C LYS A 7 -13.22 -26.02 1.93
N TRP A 8 -13.75 -25.18 1.04
CA TRP A 8 -13.14 -23.90 0.67
C TRP A 8 -13.10 -22.94 1.86
N CYS A 9 -14.17 -22.87 2.64
CA CYS A 9 -14.22 -22.06 3.86
C CYS A 9 -13.17 -22.49 4.89
N GLY A 10 -12.99 -23.80 5.10
CA GLY A 10 -11.95 -24.33 5.99
C GLY A 10 -10.53 -24.00 5.51
N VAL A 11 -10.26 -24.13 4.21
CA VAL A 11 -8.96 -23.77 3.61
C VAL A 11 -8.68 -22.28 3.76
N THR A 12 -9.65 -21.41 3.47
CA THR A 12 -9.48 -19.96 3.61
C THR A 12 -9.28 -19.55 5.07
N CYS A 13 -9.97 -20.20 6.01
CA CYS A 13 -9.77 -19.95 7.44
C CYS A 13 -8.34 -20.34 7.89
N LEU A 14 -7.84 -21.50 7.43
CA LEU A 14 -6.48 -21.93 7.72
C LEU A 14 -5.44 -20.97 7.10
N GLN A 15 -5.68 -20.50 5.87
CA GLN A 15 -4.84 -19.48 5.22
C GLN A 15 -4.84 -18.16 6.00
N LEU A 16 -5.98 -17.73 6.52
CA LEU A 16 -6.08 -16.52 7.32
C LEU A 16 -5.25 -16.65 8.61
N VAL A 17 -5.37 -17.77 9.33
CA VAL A 17 -4.58 -18.01 10.55
C VAL A 17 -3.08 -18.08 10.23
N ALA A 18 -2.70 -18.77 9.16
CA ALA A 18 -1.32 -18.84 8.72
C ALA A 18 -0.76 -17.46 8.33
N ALA A 19 -1.56 -16.63 7.64
CA ALA A 19 -1.17 -15.28 7.28
C ALA A 19 -0.97 -14.39 8.50
N ILE A 20 -1.87 -14.45 9.49
CA ILE A 20 -1.74 -13.70 10.75
C ILE A 20 -0.46 -14.10 11.48
N LEU A 21 -0.19 -15.41 11.61
CA LEU A 21 1.04 -15.90 12.23
C LEU A 21 2.29 -15.43 11.47
N CYS A 22 2.28 -15.48 10.14
CA CYS A 22 3.37 -14.96 9.31
C CYS A 22 3.62 -13.47 9.53
N ILE A 23 2.55 -12.65 9.56
CA ILE A 23 2.66 -11.20 9.78
C ILE A 23 3.28 -10.91 11.16
N ILE A 24 2.85 -11.63 12.21
CA ILE A 24 3.41 -11.46 13.55
C ILE A 24 4.89 -11.85 13.59
N CYS A 25 5.26 -12.98 12.98
CA CYS A 25 6.65 -13.44 12.89
C CYS A 25 7.53 -12.46 12.10
N LEU A 26 7.04 -11.93 10.98
CA LEU A 26 7.73 -10.91 10.19
C LEU A 26 7.89 -9.60 10.98
N GLY A 27 6.88 -9.19 11.73
CA GLY A 27 6.94 -8.00 12.60
C GLY A 27 7.92 -8.16 13.76
N ALA A 28 8.15 -9.38 14.24
CA ALA A 28 9.15 -9.68 15.29
C ALA A 28 10.58 -9.88 14.73
N LEU A 29 10.72 -10.05 13.41
CA LEU A 29 11.99 -10.33 12.73
C LEU A 29 13.08 -9.27 13.01
N PRO A 30 12.81 -7.95 13.05
CA PRO A 30 13.84 -6.96 13.38
C PRO A 30 14.46 -7.16 14.76
N ARG A 31 13.73 -7.77 15.71
CA ARG A 31 14.19 -8.02 17.07
C ARG A 31 15.02 -9.30 17.20
N LEU A 32 14.90 -10.20 16.24
CA LEU A 32 15.77 -11.38 16.13
C LEU A 32 17.22 -10.95 15.83
N PHE A 33 17.38 -9.86 15.07
CA PHE A 33 18.66 -9.33 14.64
C PHE A 33 19.01 -8.03 15.39
N LYS A 34 19.42 -8.16 16.67
CA LYS A 34 20.03 -7.03 17.40
C LYS A 34 21.52 -6.96 17.04
N GLY A 35 21.85 -6.26 15.95
CA GLY A 35 23.21 -6.23 15.43
C GLY A 35 23.60 -7.58 14.81
N LEU A 36 24.74 -8.15 15.21
CA LEU A 36 25.27 -9.45 14.71
C LEU A 36 24.84 -10.67 15.55
N GLN A 37 24.11 -10.49 16.64
CA GLN A 37 23.73 -11.58 17.55
C GLN A 37 22.27 -11.98 17.34
N MET A 38 22.03 -13.30 17.22
CA MET A 38 20.68 -13.87 17.12
C MET A 38 20.08 -14.05 18.51
N ASP A 39 19.07 -13.25 18.84
CA ASP A 39 18.35 -13.31 20.13
C ASP A 39 17.01 -14.05 19.97
N LEU A 40 17.07 -15.39 20.00
CA LEU A 40 15.90 -16.28 19.86
C LEU A 40 14.87 -16.10 20.99
N ILE A 41 15.35 -15.84 22.21
CA ILE A 41 14.50 -15.62 23.38
C ILE A 41 13.79 -14.26 23.23
N GLY A 42 14.53 -13.23 22.83
CA GLY A 42 13.97 -11.91 22.52
C GLY A 42 12.95 -11.94 21.40
N PHE A 43 13.16 -12.78 20.38
CA PHE A 43 12.20 -12.99 19.30
C PHE A 43 10.88 -13.58 19.81
N TRP A 44 10.91 -14.69 20.56
CA TRP A 44 9.67 -15.30 21.07
C TRP A 44 8.89 -14.37 22.01
N ASN A 45 9.60 -13.65 22.88
CA ASN A 45 8.99 -12.63 23.74
C ASN A 45 8.33 -11.52 22.92
N THR A 46 8.90 -11.17 21.77
CA THR A 46 8.35 -10.16 20.86
C THR A 46 7.13 -10.67 20.10
N VAL A 47 7.14 -11.93 19.66
CA VAL A 47 5.97 -12.60 19.03
C VAL A 47 4.78 -12.60 19.99
N VAL A 48 4.99 -13.02 21.24
CA VAL A 48 3.93 -13.01 22.27
C VAL A 48 3.46 -11.59 22.58
N PHE A 49 4.39 -10.61 22.66
CA PHE A 49 4.06 -9.20 22.88
C PHE A 49 3.22 -8.61 21.73
N LEU A 50 3.59 -8.84 20.47
CA LEU A 50 2.80 -8.41 19.31
C LEU A 50 1.42 -9.08 19.30
N GLY A 51 1.37 -10.39 19.59
CA GLY A 51 0.10 -11.12 19.72
C GLY A 51 -0.82 -10.54 20.79
N GLY A 52 -0.29 -10.19 21.95
CA GLY A 52 -1.05 -9.53 23.03
C GLY A 52 -1.51 -8.12 22.66
N LYS A 53 -0.67 -7.35 21.96
CA LYS A 53 -1.04 -6.00 21.50
C LYS A 53 -2.12 -6.01 20.41
N LEU A 54 -2.21 -7.06 19.60
CA LEU A 54 -3.29 -7.22 18.62
C LEU A 54 -4.67 -7.42 19.29
N LEU A 55 -4.72 -7.96 20.50
CA LEU A 55 -5.96 -8.09 21.28
C LEU A 55 -6.41 -6.76 21.91
N GLN A 56 -5.51 -5.77 22.00
CA GLN A 56 -5.77 -4.44 22.55
C GLN A 56 -5.43 -3.35 21.52
N PRO A 57 -6.21 -3.22 20.43
CA PRO A 57 -5.89 -2.35 19.31
C PRO A 57 -5.74 -0.87 19.70
N GLY A 58 -6.44 -0.40 20.73
CA GLY A 58 -6.36 0.99 21.22
C GLY A 58 -5.06 1.35 21.96
N GLU A 59 -4.29 0.36 22.40
CA GLU A 59 -3.03 0.53 23.16
C GLU A 59 -1.78 0.27 22.31
N ILE A 60 -1.96 0.14 20.99
CA ILE A 60 -0.84 0.01 20.06
C ILE A 60 -0.17 1.38 19.96
N THR A 61 1.13 1.43 20.21
CA THR A 61 1.95 2.63 20.12
C THR A 61 3.09 2.42 19.13
N TYR A 62 3.52 3.49 18.46
CA TYR A 62 4.66 3.47 17.54
C TYR A 62 5.69 4.54 17.95
N GLY A 63 6.97 4.28 17.65
CA GLY A 63 8.10 5.14 18.02
C GLY A 63 9.09 4.45 18.96
N PHE A 64 10.40 4.64 18.71
CA PHE A 64 11.48 4.02 19.50
C PHE A 64 11.84 4.78 20.79
N ARG A 65 11.52 6.08 20.87
CA ARG A 65 11.86 6.97 22.01
C ARG A 65 10.61 7.56 22.67
N ASP A 66 9.64 7.99 21.86
CA ASP A 66 8.35 8.48 22.34
C ASP A 66 7.24 7.53 21.86
N SER A 67 6.53 6.93 22.80
CA SER A 67 5.39 6.04 22.52
C SER A 67 4.18 6.86 22.09
N ARG A 68 4.02 7.08 20.78
CA ARG A 68 2.82 7.73 20.23
C ARG A 68 1.73 6.70 19.99
N LYS A 69 0.49 7.02 20.37
CA LYS A 69 -0.65 6.13 20.11
C LYS A 69 -0.87 6.01 18.60
N LEU A 70 -0.97 4.77 18.13
CA LEU A 70 -1.21 4.44 16.73
C LEU A 70 -2.61 4.88 16.28
N PHE A 71 -3.58 4.71 17.17
CA PHE A 71 -4.94 5.23 17.01
C PHE A 71 -5.10 6.50 17.86
N PRO A 72 -5.73 7.56 17.33
CA PRO A 72 -6.49 7.62 16.07
C PRO A 72 -5.65 8.02 14.84
N GLN A 73 -4.33 8.19 14.98
CA GLN A 73 -3.50 8.79 13.93
C GLN A 73 -3.52 8.04 12.60
N ILE A 74 -3.50 6.70 12.60
CA ILE A 74 -3.66 5.91 11.36
C ILE A 74 -4.96 6.25 10.65
N TRP A 75 -6.04 6.48 11.40
CA TRP A 75 -7.34 6.80 10.81
C TRP A 75 -7.29 8.13 10.09
N ILE A 76 -6.61 9.11 10.66
CA ILE A 76 -6.42 10.44 10.05
C ILE A 76 -5.67 10.29 8.72
N HIS A 77 -4.51 9.64 8.72
CA HIS A 77 -3.72 9.45 7.50
C HIS A 77 -4.44 8.57 6.47
N TYR A 78 -5.18 7.56 6.92
CA TYR A 78 -6.01 6.75 6.03
C TYR A 78 -7.06 7.61 5.31
N ILE A 79 -7.79 8.45 6.04
CA ILE A 79 -8.78 9.36 5.45
C ILE A 79 -8.12 10.35 4.49
N GLU A 80 -6.97 10.93 4.85
CA GLU A 80 -6.20 11.80 3.96
C GLU A 80 -5.87 11.09 2.64
N THR A 81 -5.32 9.88 2.71
CA THR A 81 -5.00 9.09 1.50
C THR A 81 -6.25 8.73 0.71
N MET A 82 -7.37 8.46 1.37
CA MET A 82 -8.63 8.15 0.69
C MET A 82 -9.18 9.36 -0.07
N ILE A 83 -9.09 10.54 0.53
CA ILE A 83 -9.51 11.79 -0.12
C ILE A 83 -8.65 12.07 -1.35
N VAL A 84 -7.32 11.95 -1.22
CA VAL A 84 -6.39 12.13 -2.35
C VAL A 84 -6.67 11.12 -3.45
N PHE A 85 -6.86 9.85 -3.09
CA PHE A 85 -7.17 8.80 -4.06
C PHE A 85 -8.50 9.07 -4.78
N LEU A 86 -9.56 9.37 -4.04
CA LEU A 86 -10.90 9.61 -4.61
C LEU A 86 -10.90 10.85 -5.51
N SER A 87 -10.26 11.94 -5.08
CA SER A 87 -10.16 13.17 -5.88
C SER A 87 -9.35 12.95 -7.16
N ALA A 88 -8.20 12.28 -7.07
CA ALA A 88 -7.38 11.92 -8.24
C ALA A 88 -8.12 10.99 -9.20
N PHE A 89 -8.87 10.02 -8.68
CA PHE A 89 -9.67 9.10 -9.49
C PHE A 89 -10.78 9.84 -10.26
N LEU A 90 -11.56 10.69 -9.58
CA LEU A 90 -12.61 11.49 -10.23
C LEU A 90 -12.04 12.45 -11.27
N LEU A 91 -10.92 13.10 -10.96
CA LEU A 91 -10.23 13.98 -11.90
C LEU A 91 -9.73 13.20 -13.13
N SER A 92 -9.14 12.02 -12.91
CA SER A 92 -8.67 11.14 -13.98
C SER A 92 -9.81 10.71 -14.90
N LEU A 93 -10.97 10.33 -14.35
CA LEU A 93 -12.17 10.01 -15.14
C LEU A 93 -12.60 11.17 -16.05
N LEU A 94 -12.64 12.39 -15.50
CA LEU A 94 -13.02 13.58 -16.25
C LEU A 94 -12.02 13.88 -17.39
N ILE A 95 -10.72 13.84 -17.09
CA ILE A 95 -9.66 14.06 -18.08
C ILE A 95 -9.71 12.98 -19.17
N ALA A 96 -9.83 11.71 -18.78
CA ALA A 96 -9.92 10.58 -19.71
C ALA A 96 -11.13 10.75 -20.65
N TYR A 97 -12.29 11.12 -20.12
CA TYR A 97 -13.48 11.38 -20.94
C TYR A 97 -13.24 12.50 -21.97
N ILE A 98 -12.69 13.64 -21.53
CA ILE A 98 -12.39 14.76 -22.43
C ILE A 98 -11.39 14.34 -23.52
N LEU A 99 -10.33 13.64 -23.14
CA LEU A 99 -9.31 13.16 -24.08
C LEU A 99 -9.90 12.18 -25.10
N VAL A 100 -10.71 11.22 -24.66
CA VAL A 100 -11.32 10.23 -25.57
C VAL A 100 -12.25 10.90 -26.57
N VAL A 101 -13.15 11.79 -26.12
CA VAL A 101 -14.05 12.53 -27.03
C VAL A 101 -13.23 13.38 -28.02
N TRP A 102 -12.18 14.06 -27.54
CA TRP A 102 -11.32 14.88 -28.38
C TRP A 102 -10.57 14.06 -29.44
N VAL A 103 -10.06 12.88 -29.08
CA VAL A 103 -9.37 11.98 -30.02
C VAL A 103 -10.36 11.41 -31.05
N LEU A 104 -11.56 11.02 -30.64
CA LEU A 104 -12.58 10.45 -31.54
C LEU A 104 -13.06 11.45 -32.61
N GLN A 105 -13.07 12.75 -32.32
CA GLN A 105 -13.41 13.80 -33.29
C GLN A 105 -12.36 14.00 -34.39
N ARG A 106 -11.18 13.36 -34.31
CA ARG A 106 -10.10 13.48 -35.30
C ARG A 106 -10.13 12.34 -36.32
N SER A 107 -9.48 12.56 -37.47
CA SER A 107 -9.29 11.55 -38.52
C SER A 107 -8.55 10.30 -38.02
N HIS A 108 -8.84 9.14 -38.60
CA HIS A 108 -8.25 7.83 -38.28
C HIS A 108 -6.71 7.83 -38.19
N ILE A 109 -6.02 8.62 -39.03
CA ILE A 109 -4.54 8.71 -39.00
C ILE A 109 -4.08 9.36 -37.68
N LYS A 110 -4.76 10.42 -37.24
CA LYS A 110 -4.43 11.12 -35.99
C LYS A 110 -4.83 10.28 -34.77
N GLN A 111 -5.94 9.54 -34.84
CA GLN A 111 -6.33 8.60 -33.79
C GLN A 111 -5.26 7.52 -33.57
N LYS A 112 -4.73 6.93 -34.65
CA LYS A 112 -3.66 5.93 -34.57
C LYS A 112 -2.40 6.48 -33.89
N MET A 113 -2.04 7.73 -34.20
CA MET A 113 -0.90 8.42 -33.57
C MET A 113 -1.14 8.62 -32.05
N TRP A 114 -2.32 9.12 -31.66
CA TRP A 114 -2.67 9.33 -30.24
C TRP A 114 -2.71 8.03 -29.44
N ASN A 115 -3.24 6.95 -30.01
CA ASN A 115 -3.20 5.63 -29.37
C ASN A 115 -1.77 5.16 -29.13
N GLY A 116 -0.86 5.41 -30.08
CA GLY A 116 0.57 5.14 -29.90
C GLY A 116 1.17 5.90 -28.71
N ILE A 117 0.84 7.19 -28.57
CA ILE A 117 1.29 8.02 -27.44
C ILE A 117 0.74 7.47 -26.11
N PHE A 118 -0.54 7.12 -26.03
CA PHE A 118 -1.13 6.55 -24.81
C PHE A 118 -0.47 5.23 -24.41
N LEU A 119 -0.23 4.34 -25.37
CA LEU A 119 0.52 3.09 -25.12
C LEU A 119 1.93 3.35 -24.57
N THR A 120 2.63 4.35 -25.09
CA THR A 120 3.96 4.70 -24.56
C THR A 120 3.89 5.27 -23.15
N LEU A 121 2.89 6.11 -22.84
CA LEU A 121 2.71 6.66 -21.50
C LEU A 121 2.32 5.58 -20.48
N GLU A 122 1.46 4.63 -20.87
CA GLU A 122 1.06 3.50 -20.03
C GLU A 122 2.23 2.54 -19.74
N SER A 123 3.19 2.45 -20.65
CA SER A 123 4.39 1.62 -20.45
C SER A 123 5.38 2.17 -19.42
N ILE A 124 5.22 3.43 -18.99
CA ILE A 124 6.09 4.04 -17.98
C ILE A 124 5.73 3.47 -16.60
N PRO A 125 6.68 2.87 -15.86
CA PRO A 125 6.40 2.33 -14.54
C PRO A 125 6.09 3.45 -13.54
N ASP A 126 5.07 3.26 -12.70
CA ASP A 126 4.61 4.27 -11.73
C ASP A 126 5.74 4.77 -10.82
N ILE A 127 6.66 3.88 -10.42
CA ILE A 127 7.79 4.22 -9.56
C ILE A 127 8.72 5.25 -10.21
N LEU A 128 8.88 5.22 -11.54
CA LEU A 128 9.72 6.18 -12.26
C LEU A 128 9.08 7.57 -12.25
N LEU A 129 7.75 7.66 -12.41
CA LEU A 129 7.02 8.91 -12.31
C LEU A 129 7.14 9.52 -10.90
N ILE A 130 7.03 8.70 -9.85
CA ILE A 130 7.19 9.14 -8.47
C ILE A 130 8.61 9.68 -8.23
N LEU A 131 9.64 8.97 -8.70
CA LEU A 131 11.03 9.40 -8.54
C LEU A 131 11.33 10.71 -9.29
N LEU A 132 10.85 10.85 -10.52
CA LEU A 132 11.00 12.08 -11.30
C LEU A 132 10.27 13.26 -10.65
N SER A 133 9.07 13.02 -10.10
CA SER A 133 8.32 14.04 -9.36
C SER A 133 9.07 14.48 -8.09
N GLN A 134 9.65 13.53 -7.34
CA GLN A 134 10.47 13.84 -6.16
C GLN A 134 11.71 14.65 -6.54
N LEU A 135 12.40 14.28 -7.62
CA LEU A 135 13.56 15.03 -8.11
C LEU A 135 13.19 16.46 -8.51
N LEU A 136 12.03 16.65 -9.15
CA LEU A 136 11.52 17.96 -9.52
C LEU A 136 11.27 18.84 -8.30
N VAL A 137 10.64 18.30 -7.25
CA VAL A 137 10.40 19.04 -6.00
C VAL A 137 11.72 19.44 -5.35
N VAL A 138 12.69 18.53 -5.27
CA VAL A 138 14.02 18.84 -4.75
C VAL A 138 14.66 19.96 -5.55
N PHE A 139 14.64 19.90 -6.88
CA PHE A 139 15.20 20.95 -7.73
C PHE A 139 14.55 22.31 -7.51
N LEU A 140 13.22 22.36 -7.37
CA LEU A 140 12.48 23.61 -7.14
C LEU A 140 12.70 24.20 -5.75
N VAL A 141 12.97 23.36 -4.75
CA VAL A 141 13.19 23.79 -3.35
C VAL A 141 14.66 24.14 -3.08
N LEU A 142 15.61 23.44 -3.73
CA LEU A 142 17.06 23.71 -3.56
C LEU A 142 17.57 24.91 -4.38
N LYS A 143 16.80 25.37 -5.36
CA LYS A 143 17.12 26.52 -6.20
C LYS A 143 16.45 27.78 -5.68
#